data_AF-A0A972A1C3-F1
#
_entry.id   AF-A0A972A1C3-F1
#
_cell.length_a   1.000
_cell.length_b   1.000
_cell.length_c   1.000
_cell.angle_alpha   90.00
_cell.angle_beta   90.00
_cell.angle_gamma   90.00
#
_symmetry.space_group_name_H-M   'P 1'
#
loop_
_entity.id
_entity.type
_entity.pdbx_description
1 polymer ?
#
loop_
_entity_poly.entity_id
_entity_poly.type
_entity_poly.pdbx_seq_one_letter_code
_entity_poly.pdbx_strand_id
1 'polypeptide(L)'
;MAKNSDVETKKNTSAGEEVDKVVETPEAPETPETSEQIVSEELDKQDTKNEDIDLNEVIKKKDEELKELFDRMQRLAAEYDNFRKRTQKEKERIYVDALTDVVSKLLPVVDSLEKAVAAAQQEESKGLQEGINLIYKQTMDALEKLGVKPIEAVGKCFDPEFHNAVMHIEDDSLDCNVIVEELRKGYIYKDEVVIRHSMVKVAN
;
A
#
# COMPACT_ATOMS: atom_id res chain seq x y z
N MET A 1 -17.93 9.54 -65.78
CA MET A 1 -16.71 9.72 -66.61
C MET A 1 -15.69 10.42 -65.73
N ALA A 2 -14.49 9.94 -65.47
CA ALA A 2 -13.78 8.75 -65.90
C ALA A 2 -12.59 8.52 -64.94
N LYS A 3 -12.37 7.23 -64.60
CA LYS A 3 -11.09 6.50 -64.45
C LYS A 3 -10.16 6.88 -63.28
N ASN A 4 -9.92 5.97 -62.31
CA ASN A 4 -8.97 4.83 -62.34
C ASN A 4 -7.52 5.30 -62.59
N SER A 5 -6.46 4.84 -61.92
CA SER A 5 -6.24 3.69 -61.04
C SER A 5 -4.75 3.63 -60.64
N ASP A 6 -4.41 2.72 -59.71
CA ASP A 6 -3.12 1.98 -59.64
C ASP A 6 -1.86 2.76 -59.17
N VAL A 7 -0.87 2.23 -58.41
CA VAL A 7 -0.56 0.86 -57.95
C VAL A 7 0.56 0.98 -56.88
N GLU A 8 0.43 0.20 -55.80
CA GLU A 8 1.44 -0.71 -55.22
C GLU A 8 2.95 -0.37 -55.37
N THR A 9 3.69 -0.31 -54.24
CA THR A 9 4.95 -1.10 -54.11
C THR A 9 5.37 -1.34 -52.64
N LYS A 10 5.67 -2.61 -52.36
CA LYS A 10 6.22 -3.20 -51.12
C LYS A 10 7.75 -3.02 -51.00
N LYS A 11 8.28 -2.99 -49.76
CA LYS A 11 9.39 -3.82 -49.19
C LYS A 11 9.84 -3.21 -47.85
N ASN A 12 9.77 -3.89 -46.69
CA ASN A 12 10.47 -5.10 -46.20
C ASN A 12 11.85 -4.81 -45.59
N THR A 13 11.99 -5.05 -44.27
CA THR A 13 13.16 -5.53 -43.47
C THR A 13 12.75 -5.43 -41.98
N SER A 14 12.44 -6.49 -41.24
CA SER A 14 13.30 -7.57 -40.68
C SER A 14 14.32 -7.10 -39.64
N ALA A 15 14.07 -7.39 -38.36
CA ALA A 15 15.02 -7.91 -37.37
C ALA A 15 14.30 -8.17 -36.02
N GLY A 16 14.41 -9.38 -35.48
CA GLY A 16 13.88 -9.76 -34.16
C GLY A 16 13.81 -11.28 -34.00
N GLU A 17 14.93 -11.88 -33.61
CA GLU A 17 15.14 -13.30 -33.33
C GLU A 17 14.30 -13.86 -32.16
N GLU A 18 13.87 -15.12 -32.34
CA GLU A 18 13.78 -16.29 -31.44
C GLU A 18 13.81 -16.04 -29.91
N VAL A 19 13.00 -16.70 -29.06
CA VAL A 19 13.06 -18.13 -28.74
C VAL A 19 11.71 -18.68 -28.22
N ASP A 20 11.32 -19.81 -28.79
CA ASP A 20 10.31 -20.79 -28.36
C ASP A 20 10.75 -21.59 -27.12
N LYS A 21 9.85 -21.87 -26.16
CA LYS A 21 9.46 -23.26 -25.82
C LYS A 21 8.39 -23.40 -24.73
N VAL A 22 7.30 -24.00 -25.23
CA VAL A 22 6.18 -24.74 -24.65
C VAL A 22 6.42 -25.44 -23.29
N VAL A 23 5.41 -25.31 -22.43
CA VAL A 23 5.19 -26.03 -21.17
C VAL A 23 4.56 -27.39 -21.46
N GLU A 24 5.22 -28.49 -21.06
CA GLU A 24 4.64 -29.83 -21.00
C GLU A 24 4.65 -30.35 -19.56
N THR A 25 3.46 -30.67 -19.08
CA THR A 25 3.15 -31.45 -17.88
C THR A 25 3.57 -32.92 -18.03
N PRO A 26 4.17 -33.57 -17.01
CA PRO A 26 4.43 -35.01 -17.09
C PRO A 26 3.24 -35.82 -16.57
N GLU A 27 2.73 -36.65 -17.47
CA GLU A 27 1.74 -37.70 -17.32
C GLU A 27 2.38 -38.96 -16.68
N ALA A 28 1.57 -39.71 -15.94
CA ALA A 28 1.95 -40.92 -15.21
C ALA A 28 2.33 -42.08 -16.16
N PRO A 29 3.23 -43.01 -15.78
CA PRO A 29 3.45 -44.21 -16.56
C PRO A 29 2.62 -45.39 -16.05
N GLU A 30 1.83 -45.94 -16.97
CA GLU A 30 1.22 -47.26 -16.90
C GLU A 30 2.27 -48.39 -17.03
N THR A 31 1.94 -49.51 -16.40
CA THR A 31 2.57 -50.83 -16.38
C THR A 31 2.80 -51.48 -17.74
N PRO A 32 3.72 -52.45 -17.82
CA PRO A 32 3.50 -53.67 -18.58
C PRO A 32 3.61 -54.94 -17.71
N GLU A 33 2.49 -55.68 -17.63
CA GLU A 33 2.41 -57.15 -17.53
C GLU A 33 2.98 -57.76 -18.85
N THR A 34 3.57 -58.95 -19.00
CA THR A 34 3.74 -60.18 -18.22
C THR A 34 4.80 -61.02 -18.94
N SER A 35 5.67 -61.72 -18.21
CA SER A 35 6.18 -63.03 -18.64
C SER A 35 6.50 -63.86 -17.40
N GLU A 36 5.61 -64.79 -17.09
CA GLU A 36 5.74 -65.82 -16.08
C GLU A 36 6.91 -66.75 -16.42
N GLN A 37 7.87 -66.89 -15.50
CA GLN A 37 8.55 -68.17 -15.28
C GLN A 37 8.72 -68.38 -13.77
N ILE A 38 7.85 -69.24 -13.25
CA ILE A 38 7.93 -69.85 -11.94
C ILE A 38 9.06 -70.88 -11.99
N VAL A 39 10.12 -70.67 -11.21
CA VAL A 39 10.91 -71.77 -10.66
C VAL A 39 11.15 -71.45 -9.19
N SER A 40 10.35 -72.08 -8.35
CA SER A 40 10.66 -72.26 -6.94
C SER A 40 11.43 -73.57 -6.84
N GLU A 41 12.67 -73.50 -6.35
CA GLU A 41 13.20 -74.57 -5.52
C GLU A 41 14.29 -74.02 -4.60
N GLU A 42 14.22 -74.53 -3.38
CA GLU A 42 14.68 -74.00 -2.12
C GLU A 42 16.17 -74.20 -1.82
N LEU A 43 16.65 -73.36 -0.90
CA LEU A 43 17.66 -73.63 0.13
C LEU A 43 19.11 -73.87 -0.32
N ASP A 44 19.95 -72.85 -0.11
CA ASP A 44 21.14 -73.10 0.71
C ASP A 44 21.42 -71.92 1.65
N LYS A 45 21.63 -72.25 2.93
CA LYS A 45 21.97 -71.32 4.00
C LYS A 45 23.47 -71.09 3.95
N GLN A 46 23.90 -69.85 3.78
CA GLN A 46 25.19 -69.43 4.34
C GLN A 46 25.25 -67.90 4.55
N ASP A 47 25.57 -67.56 5.81
CA ASP A 47 26.19 -66.33 6.28
C ASP A 47 25.34 -65.06 6.45
N THR A 48 24.49 -65.13 7.47
CA THR A 48 24.23 -64.00 8.37
C THR A 48 25.53 -63.50 9.03
N LYS A 49 26.04 -62.34 8.60
CA LYS A 49 26.71 -61.38 9.50
C LYS A 49 26.96 -60.01 8.85
N ASN A 50 26.36 -58.99 9.47
CA ASN A 50 26.78 -57.57 9.52
C ASN A 50 26.23 -56.59 8.48
N GLU A 51 24.91 -56.51 8.27
CA GLU A 51 24.26 -55.24 7.87
C GLU A 51 22.92 -55.01 8.59
N ASP A 52 22.83 -55.39 9.87
CA ASP A 52 21.81 -54.84 10.77
C ASP A 52 22.25 -53.43 11.19
N ILE A 53 22.27 -52.50 10.23
CA ILE A 53 22.12 -51.09 10.59
C ILE A 53 20.75 -51.03 11.25
N ASP A 54 20.72 -50.87 12.57
CA ASP A 54 19.50 -50.94 13.38
C ASP A 54 18.43 -50.05 12.73
N LEU A 55 17.50 -50.67 12.00
CA LEU A 55 16.56 -49.98 11.13
C LEU A 55 15.72 -48.99 11.96
N ASN A 56 15.53 -49.31 13.25
CA ASN A 56 14.91 -48.45 14.23
C ASN A 56 15.74 -47.19 14.53
N GLU A 57 17.07 -47.26 14.58
CA GLU A 57 17.93 -46.08 14.73
C GLU A 57 17.89 -45.18 13.48
N VAL A 58 17.83 -45.78 12.29
CA VAL A 58 17.69 -45.02 11.03
C VAL A 58 16.33 -44.32 10.97
N ILE A 59 15.25 -45.01 11.31
CA ILE A 59 13.90 -44.44 11.37
C ILE A 59 13.84 -43.30 12.40
N LYS A 60 14.41 -43.49 13.59
CA LYS A 60 14.46 -42.43 14.63
C LYS A 60 15.22 -41.19 14.16
N LYS A 61 16.40 -41.37 13.54
CA LYS A 61 17.17 -40.24 12.96
C LYS A 61 16.38 -39.50 11.89
N LYS A 62 15.67 -40.24 11.02
CA LYS A 62 14.80 -39.64 9.99
C LYS A 62 13.60 -38.90 10.59
N ASP A 63 12.98 -39.44 11.64
CA ASP A 63 11.88 -38.78 12.34
C ASP A 63 12.34 -37.50 13.07
N GLU A 64 13.56 -37.50 13.62
CA GLU A 64 14.19 -36.30 14.19
C GLU A 64 14.49 -35.26 13.11
N GLU A 65 15.11 -35.65 12.00
CA GLU A 65 15.32 -34.78 10.82
C GLU A 65 14.01 -34.18 10.30
N LEU A 66 12.94 -34.98 10.22
CA LEU A 66 11.62 -34.53 9.79
C LEU A 66 10.99 -33.55 10.79
N LYS A 67 11.12 -33.80 12.09
CA LYS A 67 10.63 -32.86 13.13
C LYS A 67 11.39 -31.55 13.11
N GLU A 68 12.72 -31.58 13.00
CA GLU A 68 13.53 -30.36 12.87
C GLU A 68 13.18 -29.57 11.61
N LEU A 69 13.00 -30.26 10.48
CA LEU A 69 12.60 -29.62 9.24
C LEU A 69 11.19 -29.03 9.35
N PHE A 70 10.25 -29.74 9.98
CA PHE A 70 8.90 -29.26 10.21
C PHE A 70 8.87 -28.02 11.13
N ASP A 71 9.62 -28.02 12.24
CA ASP A 71 9.75 -26.84 13.11
C ASP A 71 10.34 -25.65 12.34
N ARG A 72 11.37 -25.89 11.53
CA ARG A 72 11.97 -24.86 10.68
C ARG A 72 10.99 -24.30 9.66
N MET A 73 10.20 -25.17 9.02
CA MET A 73 9.16 -24.77 8.08
C MET A 73 8.06 -23.96 8.78
N GLN A 74 7.63 -24.39 9.96
CA GLN A 74 6.60 -23.70 10.75
C GLN A 74 7.07 -22.32 11.20
N ARG A 75 8.33 -22.20 11.63
CA ARG A 75 8.95 -20.92 11.97
C ARG A 75 9.06 -20.00 10.75
N LEU A 76 9.52 -20.53 9.62
CA LEU A 76 9.62 -19.75 8.37
C LEU A 76 8.24 -19.29 7.90
N ALA A 77 7.21 -20.13 8.03
CA ALA A 77 5.83 -19.75 7.72
C ALA A 77 5.35 -18.59 8.61
N ALA A 78 5.63 -18.66 9.92
CA ALA A 78 5.29 -17.58 10.85
C ALA A 78 6.08 -16.27 10.56
N GLU A 79 7.36 -16.38 10.23
CA GLU A 79 8.19 -15.24 9.82
C GLU A 79 7.67 -14.61 8.52
N TYR A 80 7.27 -15.43 7.56
CA TYR A 80 6.68 -14.98 6.30
C TYR A 80 5.35 -14.27 6.52
N ASP A 81 4.46 -14.82 7.36
CA ASP A 81 3.19 -14.18 7.70
C ASP A 81 3.39 -12.84 8.40
N ASN A 82 4.36 -12.75 9.31
CA ASN A 82 4.74 -11.50 9.96
C ASN A 82 5.33 -10.50 8.96
N PHE A 83 6.21 -10.95 8.07
CA PHE A 83 6.79 -10.13 7.01
C PHE A 83 5.72 -9.59 6.05
N ARG A 84 4.77 -10.42 5.63
CA ARG A 84 3.65 -10.02 4.77
C ARG A 84 2.78 -8.97 5.45
N LYS A 85 2.39 -9.19 6.71
CA LYS A 85 1.60 -8.22 7.49
C LYS A 85 2.36 -6.91 7.68
N ARG A 86 3.66 -6.96 7.97
CA ARG A 86 4.50 -5.77 8.13
C ARG A 86 4.62 -5.00 6.81
N THR A 87 4.90 -5.70 5.71
CA THR A 87 5.08 -5.10 4.38
C THR A 87 3.79 -4.42 3.91
N GLN A 88 2.63 -5.02 4.18
CA GLN A 88 1.35 -4.41 3.83
C GLN A 88 1.12 -3.09 4.58
N LYS A 89 1.35 -3.09 5.91
CA LYS A 89 1.25 -1.86 6.72
C LYS A 89 2.25 -0.79 6.28
N GLU A 90 3.47 -1.18 5.94
CA GLU A 90 4.49 -0.26 5.47
C GLU A 90 4.14 0.36 4.12
N LYS A 91 3.60 -0.42 3.18
CA LYS A 91 3.09 0.10 1.90
C LYS A 91 1.96 1.11 2.10
N GLU A 92 1.02 0.81 2.98
CA GLU A 92 -0.07 1.73 3.32
C GLU A 92 0.48 3.03 3.93
N ARG A 93 1.43 2.93 4.85
CA ARG A 93 2.09 4.10 5.43
C ARG A 93 2.82 4.94 4.39
N ILE A 94 3.62 4.32 3.52
CA ILE A 94 4.33 5.03 2.44
C ILE A 94 3.36 5.76 1.53
N TYR A 95 2.20 5.15 1.23
CA TYR A 95 1.18 5.79 0.42
C TYR A 95 0.56 7.02 1.12
N VAL A 96 0.27 6.92 2.42
CA VAL A 96 -0.25 8.03 3.22
C VAL A 96 0.79 9.15 3.37
N ASP A 97 2.05 8.81 3.61
CA ASP A 97 3.15 9.77 3.73
C ASP A 97 3.36 10.52 2.40
N ALA A 98 3.32 9.80 1.27
CA ALA A 98 3.42 10.41 -0.06
C ALA A 98 2.25 11.36 -0.37
N LEU A 99 1.01 10.96 -0.03
CA LEU A 99 -0.16 11.84 -0.16
C LEU A 99 -0.02 13.09 0.72
N THR A 100 0.44 12.91 1.96
CA THR A 100 0.63 14.00 2.92
C THR A 100 1.65 15.02 2.39
N ASP A 101 2.77 14.57 1.81
CA ASP A 101 3.75 15.47 1.20
C ASP A 101 3.19 16.26 0.00
N VAL A 102 2.44 15.59 -0.88
CA VAL A 102 1.80 16.24 -2.05
C VAL A 102 0.77 17.27 -1.60
N VAL A 103 -0.12 16.90 -0.67
CA VAL A 103 -1.16 17.80 -0.15
C VAL A 103 -0.52 18.97 0.58
N SER A 104 0.49 18.73 1.42
CA SER A 104 1.23 19.78 2.14
C SER A 104 1.79 20.85 1.20
N LYS A 105 2.33 20.44 0.04
CA LYS A 105 2.80 21.37 -1.00
C LYS A 105 1.68 22.12 -1.72
N LEU A 106 0.47 21.55 -1.75
CA LEU A 106 -0.72 22.19 -2.34
C LEU A 106 -1.41 23.17 -1.37
N LEU A 107 -1.30 22.95 -0.05
CA LEU A 107 -1.95 23.80 0.97
C LEU A 107 -1.65 25.31 0.83
N PRO A 108 -0.43 25.78 0.51
CA PRO A 108 -0.16 27.21 0.29
C PRO A 108 -0.99 27.83 -0.85
N VAL A 109 -1.35 27.03 -1.86
CA VAL A 109 -2.22 27.47 -2.96
C VAL A 109 -3.64 27.67 -2.45
N VAL A 110 -4.13 26.74 -1.62
CA VAL A 110 -5.45 26.84 -0.97
C VAL A 110 -5.50 28.06 -0.04
N ASP A 111 -4.46 28.29 0.77
CA ASP A 111 -4.36 29.48 1.62
C ASP A 111 -4.39 30.78 0.81
N SER A 112 -3.75 30.77 -0.37
CA SER A 112 -3.76 31.93 -1.27
C SER A 112 -5.13 32.16 -1.90
N LEU A 113 -5.87 31.08 -2.21
CA LEU A 113 -7.26 31.15 -2.64
C LEU A 113 -8.17 31.69 -1.54
N GLU A 114 -7.99 31.28 -0.27
CA GLU A 114 -8.73 31.84 0.86
C GLU A 114 -8.50 33.35 1.01
N LYS A 115 -7.24 33.78 0.88
CA LYS A 115 -6.89 35.21 0.85
C LYS A 115 -7.53 35.93 -0.32
N ALA A 116 -7.55 35.31 -1.50
CA ALA A 116 -8.20 35.87 -2.69
C ALA A 116 -9.71 35.99 -2.51
N VAL A 117 -10.38 35.02 -1.88
CA VAL A 117 -11.81 35.09 -1.52
C VAL A 117 -12.04 36.26 -0.56
N ALA A 118 -11.23 36.38 0.50
CA ALA A 118 -11.35 37.46 1.48
C ALA A 118 -11.11 38.85 0.87
N ALA A 119 -10.14 38.98 -0.04
CA ALA A 119 -9.88 40.22 -0.76
C ALA A 119 -11.01 40.56 -1.75
N ALA A 120 -11.53 39.56 -2.46
CA ALA A 120 -12.62 39.75 -3.42
C ALA A 120 -13.92 40.21 -2.74
N GLN A 121 -14.18 39.81 -1.49
CA GLN A 121 -15.31 40.31 -0.70
C GLN A 121 -15.28 41.84 -0.50
N GLN A 122 -14.10 42.47 -0.59
CA GLN A 122 -13.95 43.93 -0.50
C GLN A 122 -14.12 44.63 -1.86
N GLU A 123 -14.15 43.90 -2.98
CA GLU A 123 -14.40 44.45 -4.31
C GLU A 123 -15.91 44.45 -4.64
N GLU A 124 -16.39 45.45 -5.38
CA GLU A 124 -17.80 45.51 -5.84
C GLU A 124 -18.10 44.54 -7.01
N SER A 125 -17.09 43.85 -7.54
CA SER A 125 -17.23 42.95 -8.68
C SER A 125 -17.78 41.58 -8.28
N LYS A 126 -19.11 41.45 -8.24
CA LYS A 126 -19.81 40.19 -7.90
C LYS A 126 -19.40 38.99 -8.76
N GLY A 127 -19.13 39.21 -10.06
CA GLY A 127 -18.72 38.13 -10.96
C GLY A 127 -17.35 37.52 -10.60
N LEU A 128 -16.42 38.34 -10.11
CA LEU A 128 -15.11 37.89 -9.65
C LEU A 128 -15.22 37.14 -8.31
N GLN A 129 -16.05 37.64 -7.39
CA GLN A 129 -16.36 36.95 -6.13
C GLN A 129 -16.95 35.56 -6.35
N GLU A 130 -17.92 35.43 -7.26
CA GLU A 130 -18.55 34.15 -7.58
C GLU A 130 -17.56 33.17 -8.21
N GLY A 131 -16.72 33.63 -9.15
CA GLY A 131 -15.70 32.81 -9.80
C GLY A 131 -14.65 32.26 -8.83
N ILE A 132 -14.12 33.10 -7.94
CA ILE A 132 -13.13 32.65 -6.95
C ILE A 132 -13.78 31.72 -5.92
N ASN A 133 -15.00 32.01 -5.46
CA ASN A 133 -15.73 31.12 -4.55
C ASN A 133 -16.00 29.75 -5.18
N LEU A 134 -16.29 29.69 -6.48
CA LEU A 134 -16.51 28.44 -7.19
C LEU A 134 -15.23 27.59 -7.22
N ILE A 135 -14.08 28.20 -7.55
CA ILE A 135 -12.78 27.53 -7.56
C ILE A 135 -12.43 27.01 -6.17
N TYR A 136 -12.65 27.83 -5.13
CA TYR A 136 -12.41 27.43 -3.75
C TYR A 136 -13.26 26.22 -3.34
N LYS A 137 -14.56 26.24 -3.64
CA LYS A 137 -15.45 25.08 -3.38
C LYS A 137 -15.00 23.83 -4.12
N GLN A 138 -14.69 23.93 -5.42
CA GLN A 138 -14.19 22.80 -6.20
C GLN A 138 -12.88 22.23 -5.64
N THR A 139 -12.00 23.10 -5.14
CA THR A 139 -10.74 22.70 -4.52
C THR A 139 -10.99 21.96 -3.21
N MET A 140 -11.93 22.44 -2.38
CA MET A 140 -12.32 21.76 -1.15
C MET A 140 -13.01 20.42 -1.41
N ASP A 141 -13.92 20.34 -2.39
CA ASP A 141 -14.56 19.09 -2.81
C ASP A 141 -13.53 18.05 -3.30
N ALA A 142 -12.47 18.52 -3.97
CA ALA A 142 -11.37 17.66 -4.40
C ALA A 142 -10.59 17.13 -3.19
N LEU A 143 -10.23 17.99 -2.24
CA LEU A 143 -9.54 17.58 -1.01
C LEU A 143 -10.37 16.58 -0.19
N GLU A 144 -11.68 16.80 -0.06
CA GLU A 144 -12.58 15.91 0.66
C GLU A 144 -12.66 14.52 0.01
N LYS A 145 -12.69 14.45 -1.33
CA LYS A 145 -12.61 13.18 -2.08
C LYS A 145 -11.29 12.44 -1.88
N LEU A 146 -10.19 13.16 -1.64
CA LEU A 146 -8.91 12.56 -1.25
C LEU A 146 -8.89 12.11 0.22
N GLY A 147 -9.92 12.40 1.02
CA GLY A 147 -9.99 12.09 2.44
C GLY A 147 -9.28 13.12 3.33
N VAL A 148 -9.02 14.32 2.80
CA VAL A 148 -8.44 15.44 3.53
C VAL A 148 -9.55 16.37 3.98
N LYS A 149 -9.62 16.64 5.28
CA LYS A 149 -10.61 17.54 5.88
C LYS A 149 -9.93 18.71 6.58
N PRO A 150 -10.53 19.90 6.56
CA PRO A 150 -10.08 21.01 7.40
C PRO A 150 -10.35 20.69 8.89
N ILE A 151 -9.42 21.08 9.76
CA ILE A 151 -9.57 20.97 11.22
C ILE A 151 -10.38 22.18 11.69
N GLU A 152 -11.59 21.96 12.19
CA GLU A 152 -12.39 23.02 12.80
C GLU A 152 -11.89 23.31 14.22
N ALA A 153 -11.16 24.42 14.38
CA ALA A 153 -10.47 24.77 15.60
C ALA A 153 -11.23 25.78 16.50
N VAL A 154 -11.99 26.71 15.91
CA VAL A 154 -12.65 27.81 16.63
C VAL A 154 -13.66 27.30 17.66
N GLY A 155 -13.54 27.74 18.91
CA GLY A 155 -14.44 27.38 20.02
C GLY A 155 -14.20 25.99 20.63
N LYS A 156 -13.22 25.23 20.14
CA LYS A 156 -12.81 23.94 20.76
C LYS A 156 -11.68 24.14 21.76
N CYS A 157 -11.49 23.14 22.62
CA CYS A 157 -10.31 23.08 23.49
C CYS A 157 -9.05 22.91 22.64
N PHE A 158 -7.99 23.61 23.03
CA PHE A 158 -6.68 23.47 22.43
C PHE A 158 -6.14 22.06 22.66
N ASP A 159 -5.75 21.42 21.57
CA ASP A 159 -5.08 20.13 21.56
C ASP A 159 -3.75 20.26 20.78
N PRO A 160 -2.58 20.08 21.43
CA PRO A 160 -1.28 20.14 20.79
C PRO A 160 -1.09 19.17 19.62
N GLU A 161 -1.85 18.07 19.56
CA GLU A 161 -1.78 17.09 18.47
C GLU A 161 -2.37 17.65 17.17
N PHE A 162 -3.36 18.53 17.25
CA PHE A 162 -4.07 19.10 16.09
C PHE A 162 -3.80 20.59 15.87
N HIS A 163 -3.38 21.30 16.91
CA HIS A 163 -3.30 22.75 16.95
C HIS A 163 -1.90 23.24 17.36
N ASN A 164 -1.49 24.35 16.76
CA ASN A 164 -0.29 25.08 17.10
C ASN A 164 -0.68 26.47 17.63
N ALA A 165 -0.51 26.69 18.94
CA ALA A 165 -0.80 27.96 19.59
C ALA A 165 0.31 28.97 19.28
N VAL A 166 -0.02 30.00 18.50
CA VAL A 166 0.94 31.06 18.12
C VAL A 166 0.78 32.29 19.01
N MET A 167 -0.42 32.50 19.58
CA MET A 167 -0.76 33.67 20.38
C MET A 167 -1.62 33.26 21.57
N HIS A 168 -1.38 33.88 22.73
CA HIS A 168 -2.22 33.76 23.91
C HIS A 168 -2.93 35.08 24.21
N ILE A 169 -4.17 35.01 24.70
CA ILE A 169 -4.91 36.14 25.27
C ILE A 169 -5.25 35.76 26.71
N GLU A 170 -5.05 36.69 27.63
CA GLU A 170 -5.57 36.55 29.00
C GLU A 170 -7.05 36.93 28.98
N ASP A 171 -7.94 35.96 29.18
CA ASP A 171 -9.37 36.18 29.29
C ASP A 171 -9.94 35.30 30.41
N ASP A 172 -10.08 35.91 31.59
CA ASP A 172 -10.59 35.30 32.83
C ASP A 172 -12.03 34.76 32.70
N SER A 173 -12.68 34.96 31.55
CA SER A 173 -14.04 34.52 31.26
C SER A 173 -14.13 33.05 30.80
N LEU A 174 -13.02 32.44 30.38
CA LEU A 174 -12.99 31.12 29.74
C LEU A 174 -12.13 30.15 30.58
N ASP A 175 -12.79 29.23 31.29
CA ASP A 175 -12.16 28.28 32.24
C ASP A 175 -11.27 27.18 31.62
N CYS A 176 -11.00 27.22 30.31
CA CYS A 176 -10.18 26.23 29.61
C CYS A 176 -9.40 26.92 28.49
N ASN A 177 -8.22 26.41 28.13
CA ASN A 177 -7.41 26.81 26.97
C ASN A 177 -8.20 26.70 25.64
N VAL A 178 -9.15 27.60 25.39
CA VAL A 178 -10.10 27.56 24.27
C VAL A 178 -9.54 28.37 23.13
N ILE A 179 -9.73 27.85 21.91
CA ILE A 179 -9.30 28.51 20.69
C ILE A 179 -10.29 29.64 20.36
N VAL A 180 -9.80 30.87 20.45
CA VAL A 180 -10.57 32.09 20.18
C VAL A 180 -10.66 32.36 18.68
N GLU A 181 -9.55 32.18 17.97
CA GLU A 181 -9.45 32.50 16.55
C GLU A 181 -8.49 31.54 15.84
N GLU A 182 -8.85 31.13 14.63
CA GLU A 182 -8.01 30.35 13.74
C GLU A 182 -7.35 31.27 12.70
N LEU A 183 -6.04 31.42 12.80
CA LEU A 183 -5.23 32.28 11.91
C LEU A 183 -4.89 31.59 10.60
N ARG A 184 -4.76 30.25 10.63
CA ARG A 184 -4.56 29.42 9.44
C ARG A 184 -5.14 28.05 9.66
N LYS A 185 -5.93 27.59 8.68
CA LYS A 185 -6.60 26.30 8.76
C LYS A 185 -5.63 25.12 8.85
N GLY A 186 -5.92 24.22 9.78
CA GLY A 186 -5.28 22.91 9.83
C GLY A 186 -5.95 21.94 8.86
N TYR A 187 -5.22 20.90 8.45
CA TYR A 187 -5.78 19.82 7.62
C TYR A 187 -5.36 18.46 8.16
N ILE A 188 -6.31 17.53 8.16
CA ILE A 188 -6.15 16.16 8.62
C ILE A 188 -6.54 15.18 7.51
N TYR A 189 -5.79 14.10 7.39
CA TYR A 189 -6.07 12.99 6.51
C TYR A 189 -6.72 11.85 7.30
N LYS A 190 -7.90 11.40 6.85
CA LYS A 190 -8.66 10.29 7.44
C LYS A 190 -8.80 10.34 8.96
N ASP A 191 -8.82 11.54 9.54
CA ASP A 191 -8.97 11.78 10.97
C ASP A 191 -7.85 11.15 11.85
N GLU A 192 -6.74 10.69 11.25
CA GLU A 192 -5.59 10.07 11.94
C GLU A 192 -4.27 10.81 11.72
N VAL A 193 -4.03 11.33 10.51
CA VAL A 193 -2.72 11.93 10.16
C VAL A 193 -2.86 13.42 9.94
N VAL A 194 -2.26 14.20 10.83
CA VAL A 194 -2.22 15.66 10.71
C VAL A 194 -1.23 16.06 9.63
N ILE A 195 -1.74 16.61 8.52
CA ILE A 195 -0.92 17.12 7.42
C ILE A 195 -0.30 18.46 7.81
N ARG A 196 -1.11 19.30 8.45
CA ARG A 196 -0.72 20.63 8.94
C ARG A 196 -1.57 20.99 10.15
N HIS A 197 -0.90 21.34 11.24
CA HIS A 197 -1.57 21.85 12.44
C HIS A 197 -2.27 23.18 12.14
N SER A 198 -3.44 23.37 12.73
CA SER A 198 -4.13 24.66 12.69
C SER A 198 -3.35 25.67 13.53
N MET A 199 -3.08 26.85 12.97
CA MET A 199 -2.46 27.94 13.75
C MET A 199 -3.54 28.75 14.42
N VAL A 200 -3.51 28.77 15.75
CA VAL A 200 -4.60 29.27 16.56
C VAL A 200 -4.14 30.29 17.59
N LYS A 201 -5.09 31.12 18.00
CA LYS A 201 -5.00 32.03 19.14
C LYS A 201 -5.81 31.44 20.29
N VAL A 202 -5.18 31.24 21.44
CA VAL A 202 -5.77 30.56 22.61
C VAL A 202 -6.02 31.56 23.72
N ALA A 203 -7.16 31.48 24.39
CA ALA A 203 -7.41 32.19 25.65
C ALA A 203 -7.07 31.28 26.83
N ASN A 204 -6.37 31.82 27.84
CA ASN A 204 -6.03 31.12 29.09
C ASN A 204 -6.11 32.08 30.28
#